data_AF-A0A1G8JGI6-F1
#
_entry.id   AF-A0A1G8JGI6-F1
#
_cell.length_a   1.000
_cell.length_b   1.000
_cell.length_c   1.000
_cell.angle_alpha   90.00
_cell.angle_beta   90.00
_cell.angle_gamma   90.00
#
_symmetry.space_group_name_H-M   'P 1'
#
loop_
_entity.id
_entity.type
_entity.pdbx_description
1 polymer ?
#
loop_
_entity_poly.entity_id
_entity_poly.type
_entity_poly.pdbx_seq_one_letter_code
_entity_poly.pdbx_strand_id
1 'polypeptide(L)'
;MNILVLIKQTFDTEEKIVLENDAVSEDGVEFIMNPYDEYAVEEAITLRDEHGGEVTVITVGPERAESALRTALAMGADKAVIVDDEDIETDEYSIAKILAAVIKDREYDIILGGNMAVDNGSGQVGPRLA
;
A
#
# COMPACT_ATOMS: atom_id res chain seq x y z
N MET A 1 -5.00 7.84 18.72
CA MET A 1 -4.06 6.86 18.14
C MET A 1 -3.85 7.20 16.67
N ASN A 2 -2.63 7.58 16.29
CA ASN A 2 -2.27 7.89 14.92
C ASN A 2 -1.70 6.63 14.26
N ILE A 3 -2.45 6.02 13.34
CA ILE A 3 -2.07 4.77 12.69
C ILE A 3 -1.70 5.08 11.24
N LEU A 4 -0.54 4.60 10.81
CA LEU A 4 -0.16 4.57 9.40
C LEU A 4 -0.38 3.17 8.84
N VAL A 5 -0.99 3.06 7.67
CA VAL A 5 -1.12 1.79 6.95
C VAL A 5 -0.41 1.89 5.62
N LEU A 6 0.56 1.01 5.40
CA LEU A 6 1.23 0.83 4.12
C LEU A 6 0.32 0.00 3.23
N ILE A 7 -0.04 0.53 2.06
CA ILE A 7 -0.80 -0.20 1.06
C ILE A 7 -0.07 -0.18 -0.28
N LYS A 8 -0.37 -1.17 -1.12
CA LYS A 8 0.12 -1.27 -2.49
C LYS A 8 -1.06 -1.65 -3.41
N GLN A 9 -1.05 -1.10 -4.62
CA GLN A 9 -1.90 -1.58 -5.69
C GLN A 9 -1.23 -2.76 -6.42
N THR A 10 -1.96 -3.85 -6.63
CA THR A 10 -1.49 -5.03 -7.38
C THR A 10 -2.49 -5.41 -8.46
N PHE A 11 -2.09 -6.29 -9.37
CA PHE A 11 -3.05 -6.98 -10.23
C PHE A 11 -4.10 -7.69 -9.37
N ASP A 12 -5.33 -7.73 -9.85
CA ASP A 12 -6.34 -8.59 -9.25
C ASP A 12 -5.88 -10.05 -9.34
N THR A 13 -6.04 -10.77 -8.22
CA THR A 13 -5.72 -12.20 -8.13
C THR A 13 -6.65 -13.08 -8.97
N GLU A 14 -7.80 -12.55 -9.42
CA GLU A 14 -8.70 -13.22 -10.35
C GLU A 14 -8.32 -13.01 -11.82
N GLU A 15 -7.41 -12.06 -12.12
CA GLU A 15 -7.01 -11.74 -13.47
C GLU A 15 -6.09 -12.80 -14.09
N LYS A 16 -6.25 -12.97 -15.41
CA LYS A 16 -5.39 -13.87 -16.16
C LYS A 16 -4.09 -13.15 -16.50
N ILE A 17 -2.99 -13.60 -15.90
CA ILE A 17 -1.66 -13.12 -16.26
C ILE A 17 -1.31 -13.52 -17.71
N VAL A 18 -1.07 -12.51 -18.55
CA VAL A 18 -0.57 -12.66 -19.92
C VAL A 18 0.84 -12.06 -19.99
N LEU A 19 1.74 -12.74 -20.67
CA LEU A 19 3.10 -12.25 -20.90
C LEU A 19 3.25 -11.72 -22.32
N GLU A 20 3.74 -10.50 -22.45
CA GLU A 20 4.09 -9.86 -23.72
C GLU A 20 5.47 -9.22 -23.61
N ASN A 21 6.37 -9.52 -24.56
CA ASN A 21 7.75 -9.01 -24.57
C ASN A 21 8.51 -9.21 -23.24
N ASP A 22 8.39 -10.41 -22.65
CA ASP A 22 8.99 -10.79 -21.36
C ASP A 22 8.52 -9.96 -20.14
N ALA A 23 7.41 -9.23 -20.26
CA ALA A 23 6.75 -8.51 -19.19
C ALA A 23 5.29 -8.96 -19.01
N VAL A 24 4.72 -8.72 -17.83
CA VAL A 24 3.28 -8.90 -17.60
C VAL A 24 2.54 -7.81 -18.38
N SER A 25 1.58 -8.20 -19.21
CA SER A 25 0.73 -7.27 -19.93
C SER A 25 -0.26 -6.61 -18.97
N GLU A 26 -0.35 -5.29 -19.01
CA GLU A 26 -1.37 -4.51 -18.30
C GLU A 26 -2.62 -4.26 -19.16
N ASP A 27 -2.71 -4.82 -20.38
CA ASP A 27 -3.86 -4.61 -21.26
C ASP A 27 -5.10 -5.36 -20.75
N GLY A 28 -6.15 -4.60 -20.43
CA GLY A 28 -7.45 -5.13 -20.04
C GLY A 28 -7.50 -5.80 -18.66
N VAL A 29 -6.50 -5.60 -17.82
CA VAL A 29 -6.47 -6.14 -16.44
C VAL A 29 -6.98 -5.12 -15.43
N GLU A 30 -7.67 -5.58 -14.40
CA GLU A 30 -8.01 -4.77 -13.24
C GLU A 30 -6.89 -4.75 -12.19
N PHE A 31 -6.76 -3.60 -11.53
CA PHE A 31 -5.84 -3.39 -10.43
C PHE A 31 -6.62 -3.12 -9.14
N ILE A 32 -6.24 -3.80 -8.07
CA ILE A 32 -6.90 -3.73 -6.76
C ILE A 32 -5.92 -3.33 -5.67
N MET A 33 -6.44 -2.99 -4.50
CA MET A 33 -5.60 -2.97 -3.30
C MET A 33 -5.10 -4.40 -3.05
N ASN A 34 -3.83 -4.56 -2.72
CA ASN A 34 -3.28 -5.86 -2.35
C ASN A 34 -4.12 -6.48 -1.22
N PRO A 35 -4.60 -7.74 -1.35
CA PRO A 35 -5.54 -8.32 -0.39
C PRO A 35 -5.04 -8.38 1.05
N TYR A 36 -3.72 -8.51 1.26
CA TYR A 36 -3.15 -8.47 2.62
C TYR A 36 -3.19 -7.08 3.24
N ASP A 37 -3.18 -6.03 2.41
CA ASP A 37 -3.24 -4.66 2.87
C ASP A 37 -4.67 -4.28 3.26
N GLU A 38 -5.70 -4.90 2.65
CA GLU A 38 -7.10 -4.75 3.08
C GLU A 38 -7.29 -5.18 4.54
N TYR A 39 -6.64 -6.27 4.95
CA TYR A 39 -6.67 -6.71 6.36
C TYR A 39 -5.99 -5.71 7.29
N ALA A 40 -4.88 -5.10 6.84
CA ALA A 40 -4.18 -4.08 7.62
C ALA A 40 -5.01 -2.80 7.76
N VAL A 41 -5.74 -2.40 6.70
CA VAL A 41 -6.68 -1.26 6.74
C VAL A 41 -7.83 -1.54 7.70
N GLU A 42 -8.45 -2.72 7.63
CA GLU A 42 -9.56 -3.12 8.51
C GLU A 42 -9.14 -3.13 9.99
N GLU A 43 -7.96 -3.69 10.30
CA GLU A 43 -7.44 -3.71 11.66
C GLU A 43 -7.12 -2.29 12.16
N ALA A 44 -6.56 -1.42 11.31
CA ALA A 44 -6.32 -0.02 11.65
C ALA A 44 -7.62 0.72 11.99
N ILE A 45 -8.67 0.52 11.21
CA ILE A 45 -10.00 1.09 11.44
C ILE A 45 -10.57 0.58 12.77
N THR A 46 -10.47 -0.73 13.02
CA THR A 46 -10.93 -1.34 14.28
C THR A 46 -10.22 -0.75 15.49
N LEU A 47 -8.89 -0.65 15.45
CA LEU A 47 -8.09 -0.05 16.53
C LEU A 47 -8.41 1.43 16.73
N ARG A 48 -8.59 2.19 15.65
CA ARG A 48 -9.01 3.60 15.72
C ARG A 48 -10.39 3.73 16.34
N ASP A 49 -11.35 2.88 15.97
CA ASP A 49 -12.72 2.96 16.49
C ASP A 49 -12.79 2.57 17.98
N GLU A 50 -11.94 1.63 18.43
CA GLU A 50 -11.84 1.22 19.83
C GLU A 50 -11.10 2.26 20.71
N HIS A 51 -10.00 2.83 20.20
CA HIS A 51 -9.09 3.65 21.00
C HIS A 51 -9.14 5.15 20.68
N GLY A 52 -9.89 5.54 19.65
CA GLY A 52 -9.93 6.88 19.10
C GLY A 52 -8.65 7.26 18.36
N GLY A 53 -8.76 8.16 17.37
CA GLY A 53 -7.60 8.66 16.63
C GLY A 53 -7.86 8.82 15.14
N GLU A 54 -6.85 8.53 14.34
CA GLU A 54 -6.88 8.74 12.89
C GLU A 54 -6.05 7.67 12.17
N VAL A 55 -6.58 7.16 11.06
CA VAL A 55 -5.92 6.22 10.14
C VAL A 55 -5.48 6.98 8.90
N THR A 56 -4.17 7.00 8.67
CA THR A 56 -3.58 7.47 7.40
C THR A 56 -3.14 6.27 6.58
N VAL A 57 -3.56 6.18 5.33
CA VAL A 57 -3.05 5.19 4.36
C VAL A 57 -2.00 5.83 3.46
N ILE A 58 -0.97 5.08 3.10
CA ILE A 58 0.10 5.54 2.20
C ILE A 58 0.41 4.48 1.15
N THR A 59 0.59 4.92 -0.09
CA THR A 59 1.13 4.09 -1.18
C THR A 59 2.32 4.79 -1.84
N VAL A 60 3.27 4.01 -2.33
CA VAL A 60 4.31 4.45 -3.26
C VAL A 60 4.01 3.74 -4.58
N GLY A 61 3.76 4.50 -5.63
CA GLY A 61 3.29 3.94 -6.89
C GLY A 61 2.91 5.01 -7.92
N PRO A 62 2.64 4.61 -9.17
CA PRO A 62 2.19 5.51 -10.22
C PRO A 62 0.82 6.11 -9.90
N GLU A 63 0.39 7.13 -10.67
CA GLU A 63 -0.90 7.83 -10.47
C GLU A 63 -2.10 6.85 -10.38
N ARG A 64 -2.07 5.73 -11.13
CA ARG A 64 -3.10 4.69 -11.06
C ARG A 64 -3.28 4.04 -9.68
N ALA A 65 -2.28 4.10 -8.82
CA ALA A 65 -2.37 3.60 -7.43
C ALA A 65 -3.34 4.41 -6.56
N GLU A 66 -3.78 5.58 -7.02
CA GLU A 66 -4.81 6.37 -6.36
C GLU A 66 -6.13 5.60 -6.16
N SER A 67 -6.48 4.67 -7.06
CA SER A 67 -7.71 3.88 -6.89
C SER A 67 -7.68 3.01 -5.63
N ALA A 68 -6.51 2.42 -5.28
CA ALA A 68 -6.36 1.66 -4.04
C ALA A 68 -6.52 2.57 -2.81
N LEU A 69 -5.96 3.79 -2.84
CA LEU A 69 -6.17 4.76 -1.76
C LEU A 69 -7.64 5.14 -1.61
N ARG A 70 -8.36 5.32 -2.73
CA ARG A 70 -9.81 5.61 -2.72
C ARG A 70 -10.61 4.46 -2.12
N THR A 71 -10.25 3.21 -2.40
CA THR A 71 -10.85 2.03 -1.76
C THR A 71 -10.62 2.09 -0.25
N ALA A 72 -9.40 2.37 0.22
CA ALA A 72 -9.12 2.46 1.65
C ALA A 72 -9.90 3.59 2.35
N LEU A 73 -10.02 4.75 1.70
CA LEU A 73 -10.84 5.85 2.20
C LEU A 73 -12.33 5.46 2.26
N ALA A 74 -12.82 4.71 1.27
CA ALA A 74 -14.19 4.21 1.25
C ALA A 74 -14.46 3.15 2.33
N MET A 75 -13.45 2.33 2.68
CA MET A 75 -13.51 1.39 3.81
C MET A 75 -13.60 2.12 5.15
N GLY A 76 -12.98 3.30 5.26
CA GLY A 76 -13.09 4.16 6.43
C GLY A 76 -11.79 4.80 6.89
N ALA A 77 -10.68 4.72 6.14
CA ALA A 77 -9.48 5.50 6.45
C ALA A 77 -9.75 7.01 6.40
N ASP A 78 -9.05 7.79 7.21
CA ASP A 78 -9.30 9.23 7.36
C ASP A 78 -8.50 10.08 6.37
N LYS A 79 -7.26 9.65 6.09
CA LYS A 79 -6.31 10.37 5.22
C LYS A 79 -5.62 9.41 4.27
N ALA A 80 -5.28 9.93 3.09
CA ALA A 80 -4.50 9.20 2.10
C ALA A 80 -3.28 10.01 1.65
N VAL A 81 -2.17 9.32 1.39
CA VAL A 81 -0.94 9.87 0.85
C VAL A 81 -0.51 9.01 -0.33
N ILE A 82 -0.27 9.65 -1.47
CA ILE A 82 0.42 9.02 -2.61
C ILE A 82 1.82 9.59 -2.71
N VAL A 83 2.80 8.73 -2.87
CA VAL A 83 4.16 9.08 -3.25
C VAL A 83 4.36 8.57 -4.66
N ASP A 84 4.35 9.49 -5.61
CA ASP A 84 4.49 9.18 -7.03
C ASP A 84 5.90 8.68 -7.34
N ASP A 85 5.99 7.54 -8.02
CA ASP A 85 7.22 6.91 -8.51
C ASP A 85 7.19 6.56 -10.01
N GLU A 86 6.32 7.19 -10.79
CA GLU A 86 6.05 6.87 -12.21
C GLU A 86 7.31 6.77 -13.10
N ASP A 87 8.40 7.45 -12.73
CA ASP A 87 9.68 7.48 -13.45
C ASP A 87 10.81 6.65 -12.78
N ILE A 88 10.52 5.83 -11.77
CA ILE A 88 11.55 5.16 -10.95
C ILE A 88 11.26 3.67 -10.81
N GLU A 89 12.16 2.82 -11.30
CA GLU A 89 12.18 1.42 -10.90
C GLU A 89 12.61 1.31 -9.44
N THR A 90 11.70 0.83 -8.60
CA THR A 90 11.92 0.69 -7.16
C THR A 90 11.93 -0.78 -6.74
N ASP A 91 12.90 -1.14 -5.90
CA ASP A 91 12.90 -2.40 -5.14
C ASP A 91 12.39 -2.17 -3.72
N GLU A 92 12.24 -3.23 -2.93
CA GLU A 92 11.70 -3.10 -1.56
C GLU A 92 12.61 -2.29 -0.64
N TYR A 93 13.91 -2.26 -0.91
CA TYR A 93 14.86 -1.41 -0.19
C TYR A 93 14.58 0.07 -0.48
N SER A 94 14.42 0.42 -1.76
CA SER A 94 14.15 1.79 -2.21
C SER A 94 12.80 2.27 -1.70
N ILE A 95 11.75 1.44 -1.79
CA ILE A 95 10.43 1.73 -1.23
C ILE A 95 10.52 2.00 0.28
N ALA A 96 11.20 1.14 1.05
CA ALA A 96 11.35 1.35 2.48
C ALA A 96 12.09 2.66 2.82
N LYS A 97 13.09 3.05 2.02
CA LYS A 97 13.79 4.34 2.17
C LYS A 97 12.91 5.54 1.86
N ILE A 98 12.10 5.45 0.81
CA ILE A 98 11.13 6.49 0.45
C ILE A 98 10.11 6.66 1.57
N LEU A 99 9.49 5.57 2.02
CA LEU A 99 8.53 5.59 3.13
C LEU A 99 9.15 6.19 4.39
N ALA A 100 10.34 5.72 4.79
CA ALA A 100 11.05 6.25 5.95
C ALA A 100 11.31 7.76 5.85
N ALA A 101 11.66 8.27 4.67
CA ALA A 101 11.86 9.70 4.45
C ALA A 101 10.56 10.50 4.55
N VAL A 102 9.45 9.98 4.01
CA VAL A 102 8.14 10.64 4.01
C VAL A 102 7.54 10.72 5.42
N ILE A 103 7.76 9.69 6.24
CA ILE A 103 7.16 9.59 7.58
C ILE A 103 8.07 10.12 8.70
N LYS A 104 9.33 10.45 8.39
CA LYS A 104 10.37 10.81 9.38
C LYS A 104 9.96 11.87 10.39
N ASP A 105 9.25 12.90 9.92
CA ASP A 105 8.86 14.06 10.72
C ASP A 105 7.38 13.99 11.15
N ARG A 106 6.78 12.79 11.10
CA ARG A 106 5.41 12.51 11.51
C ARG A 106 5.41 11.51 12.67
N GLU A 107 4.53 11.73 13.64
CA GLU A 107 4.37 10.83 14.78
C GLU A 107 3.22 9.85 14.52
N TYR A 108 3.56 8.57 14.42
CA TYR A 108 2.62 7.46 14.34
C TYR A 108 2.82 6.54 15.54
N ASP A 109 1.72 6.12 16.17
CA ASP A 109 1.72 5.18 17.29
C ASP A 109 1.93 3.75 16.80
N ILE A 110 1.36 3.42 15.63
CA ILE A 110 1.47 2.11 14.98
C ILE A 110 1.62 2.31 13.46
N ILE A 111 2.49 1.50 12.85
CA ILE A 111 2.55 1.30 11.40
C ILE A 111 2.11 -0.14 11.10
N LEU A 112 1.06 -0.30 10.29
CA LEU A 112 0.57 -1.58 9.79
C LEU A 112 0.85 -1.70 8.29
N GLY A 113 0.91 -2.93 7.80
CA GLY A 113 0.98 -3.24 6.38
C GLY A 113 0.67 -4.71 6.17
N GLY A 114 0.36 -5.10 4.94
CA GLY A 114 0.17 -6.52 4.61
C GLY A 114 1.44 -7.34 4.81
N ASN A 115 1.27 -8.65 4.99
CA ASN A 115 2.37 -9.59 5.17
C ASN A 115 3.30 -9.65 3.94
N MET A 116 2.73 -9.55 2.74
CA MET A 116 3.45 -9.45 1.47
C MET A 116 2.53 -8.83 0.41
N ALA A 117 3.11 -8.36 -0.69
CA ALA A 117 2.35 -8.06 -1.90
C ALA A 117 2.25 -9.32 -2.78
N VAL A 118 1.08 -9.55 -3.38
CA VAL A 118 0.81 -10.76 -4.16
C VAL A 118 1.59 -10.84 -5.49
N ASP A 119 2.12 -9.71 -5.96
CA ASP A 119 2.88 -9.64 -7.21
C ASP A 119 4.35 -10.06 -7.04
N ASN A 120 5.11 -9.35 -6.20
CA ASN A 120 6.53 -9.64 -5.98
C ASN A 120 6.79 -10.70 -4.91
N GLY A 121 5.82 -10.95 -4.01
CA GLY A 121 5.87 -12.01 -3.00
C GLY A 121 7.03 -11.88 -1.99
N SER A 122 7.65 -10.71 -1.85
CA SER A 122 8.93 -10.59 -1.13
C SER A 122 8.77 -10.51 0.39
N GLY A 123 7.67 -9.92 0.87
CA GLY A 123 7.41 -9.73 2.31
C GLY A 123 8.43 -8.83 3.03
N GLN A 124 9.13 -7.94 2.29
CA GLN A 124 10.28 -7.21 2.84
C GLN A 124 9.99 -5.77 3.27
N VAL A 125 8.99 -5.09 2.70
CA VAL A 125 8.81 -3.64 2.90
C VAL A 125 8.55 -3.30 4.37
N GLY A 126 7.62 -4.00 5.02
CA GLY A 126 7.31 -3.79 6.44
C GLY A 126 8.54 -3.99 7.35
N PRO A 127 9.21 -5.16 7.31
CA PRO A 127 10.42 -5.41 8.11
C PRO A 127 11.60 -4.48 7.80
N ARG A 128 11.70 -3.91 6.59
CA ARG A 128 12.77 -2.98 6.22
C ARG A 128 12.49 -1.55 6.67
N LEU A 129 11.23 -1.17 6.84
CA LEU A 129 10.84 0.15 7.33
C LEU A 129 11.05 0.28 8.85
N ALA A 130 10.87 -0.81 9.60
CA ALA A 130 11.06 -0.89 11.05
C ALA A 130 12.54 -0.76 11.48
#